data_AF-A0A1B2LQ31-F1
#
_entry.id   AF-A0A1B2LQ31-F1
#
_cell.length_a   1.000
_cell.length_b   1.000
_cell.length_c   1.000
_cell.angle_alpha   90.00
_cell.angle_beta   90.00
_cell.angle_gamma   90.00
#
_symmetry.space_group_name_H-M   'P 1'
#
loop_
_entity.id
_entity.type
_entity.pdbx_description
1 polymer ?
#
loop_
_entity_poly.entity_id
_entity_poly.type
_entity_poly.pdbx_seq_one_letter_code
_entity_poly.pdbx_strand_id
1 'polypeptide(L)'
;MNITADDHFEMCARADFALETFGPDADKLAFLVDGFVGGPGMITTARRQYPNQFLHYHRAGHGMITSPSAERGYTAFVLAKMSRLQGASGIHVGTMGY
;
A
#
# COMPACT_ATOMS: atom_id res chain seq x y z
N MET A 1 8.42 4.84 4.41
CA MET A 1 7.61 5.60 5.39
C MET A 1 6.14 5.27 5.23
N ASN A 2 5.40 5.03 6.32
CA ASN A 2 3.95 4.86 6.26
C ASN A 2 3.29 6.23 6.05
N ILE A 3 2.49 6.37 5.00
CA ILE A 3 1.74 7.60 4.69
C ILE A 3 0.22 7.40 4.77
N THR A 4 -0.25 6.25 5.27
CA THR A 4 -1.69 5.94 5.38
C THR A 4 -2.40 6.97 6.24
N ALA A 5 -3.48 7.55 5.70
CA ALA A 5 -4.40 8.43 6.41
C ALA A 5 -5.77 8.44 5.69
N ASP A 6 -6.84 8.68 6.46
CA ASP A 6 -8.20 8.78 5.92
C ASP A 6 -8.36 9.97 4.97
N ASP A 7 -7.71 11.10 5.30
CA ASP A 7 -7.68 12.29 4.48
C ASP A 7 -6.60 12.17 3.39
N HIS A 8 -7.02 12.33 2.14
CA HIS A 8 -6.14 12.43 0.98
C HIS A 8 -5.04 13.47 1.18
N PHE A 9 -5.38 14.63 1.74
CA PHE A 9 -4.45 15.73 1.94
C PHE A 9 -3.41 15.42 3.02
N GLU A 10 -3.77 14.65 4.05
CA GLU A 10 -2.81 14.18 5.06
C GLU A 10 -1.83 13.17 4.46
N MET A 11 -2.28 12.29 3.55
CA MET A 11 -1.36 11.39 2.83
C MET A 11 -0.33 12.19 2.02
N CYS A 12 -0.79 13.23 1.31
CA CYS A 12 0.08 14.11 0.53
C CYS A 12 1.04 14.90 1.41
N ALA A 13 0.54 15.52 2.49
CA ALA A 13 1.37 16.29 3.41
C ALA A 13 2.50 15.44 4.03
N ARG A 14 2.19 14.19 4.42
CA ARG A 14 3.21 13.25 4.93
C ARG A 14 4.25 12.90 3.87
N ALA A 15 3.81 12.65 2.63
CA ALA A 15 4.69 12.30 1.53
C ALA A 15 5.61 13.48 1.14
N ASP A 16 5.05 14.68 0.99
CA ASP A 16 5.78 15.89 0.63
C ASP A 16 6.83 16.23 1.70
N PHE A 17 6.42 16.19 2.98
CA PHE A 17 7.33 16.38 4.11
C PHE A 17 8.49 15.37 4.07
N ALA A 18 8.20 14.11 3.76
CA ALA A 18 9.21 13.07 3.71
C ALA A 18 10.21 13.27 2.55
N LEU A 19 9.74 13.65 1.37
CA LEU A 19 10.59 13.92 0.21
C LEU A 19 11.46 15.15 0.43
N GLU A 20 10.89 16.22 0.98
CA GLU A 20 11.65 17.43 1.34
C GLU A 20 12.73 17.11 2.39
N THR A 21 12.37 16.37 3.44
CA THR A 21 13.28 16.01 4.54
C THR A 21 14.42 15.11 4.08
N PHE A 22 14.15 14.14 3.20
CA PHE A 22 15.20 13.28 2.63
C PHE A 22 16.04 14.02 1.57
N GLY A 23 15.49 15.05 0.93
CA GLY A 23 16.20 15.93 0.00
C GLY A 23 16.92 15.13 -1.10
N PRO A 24 18.26 15.18 -1.20
CA PRO A 24 19.02 14.40 -2.17
C PRO A 24 18.82 12.88 -2.09
N ASP A 25 18.40 12.37 -0.93
CA ASP A 25 18.18 10.95 -0.67
C ASP A 25 16.71 10.52 -0.87
N ALA A 26 15.87 11.38 -1.45
CA ALA A 26 14.44 11.10 -1.66
C ALA A 26 14.18 9.90 -2.59
N ASP A 27 15.14 9.48 -3.40
CA ASP A 27 15.08 8.27 -4.23
C ASP A 27 15.27 6.97 -3.43
N LYS A 28 15.80 7.06 -2.20
CA LYS A 28 15.94 5.92 -1.27
C LYS A 28 14.67 5.66 -0.45
N LEU A 29 13.66 6.50 -0.61
CA LEU A 29 12.40 6.41 0.13
C LEU A 29 11.37 5.54 -0.62
N ALA A 30 10.63 4.74 0.13
CA ALA A 30 9.43 4.06 -0.35
C ALA A 30 8.23 4.52 0.48
N PHE A 31 7.06 4.62 -0.14
CA PHE A 31 5.81 4.93 0.56
C PHE A 31 5.01 3.66 0.82
N LEU A 32 4.74 3.42 2.10
CA LEU A 32 3.89 2.34 2.56
C LEU A 32 2.46 2.84 2.75
N VAL A 33 1.50 2.08 2.23
CA VAL A 33 0.06 2.32 2.39
C VAL A 33 -0.62 1.02 2.81
N ASP A 34 -1.42 1.08 3.88
CA ASP A 34 -2.25 -0.04 4.36
C ASP A 34 -3.48 -0.25 3.47
N GLY A 35 -3.27 -0.71 2.24
CA GLY A 35 -4.27 -0.71 1.18
C GLY A 35 -5.49 -1.61 1.40
N PHE A 36 -5.41 -2.62 2.29
CA PHE A 36 -6.58 -3.46 2.60
C PHE A 36 -7.56 -2.73 3.52
N VAL A 37 -7.07 -2.18 4.65
CA VAL A 37 -7.92 -1.43 5.59
C VAL A 37 -8.25 -0.02 5.10
N GLY A 38 -7.31 0.66 4.45
CA GLY A 38 -7.50 2.00 3.89
C GLY A 38 -8.21 2.02 2.52
N GLY A 39 -8.27 0.86 1.87
CA GLY A 39 -8.97 0.67 0.61
C GLY A 39 -8.26 1.23 -0.64
N PRO A 40 -8.84 1.01 -1.83
CA PRO A 40 -8.21 1.38 -3.11
C PRO A 40 -7.99 2.89 -3.30
N GLY A 41 -8.77 3.74 -2.62
CA GLY A 41 -8.63 5.20 -2.69
C GLY A 41 -7.28 5.69 -2.18
N MET A 42 -6.76 5.11 -1.10
CA MET A 42 -5.46 5.47 -0.54
C MET A 42 -4.30 4.96 -1.42
N ILE A 43 -4.44 3.75 -1.97
CA ILE A 43 -3.46 3.19 -2.91
C ILE A 43 -3.36 4.05 -4.17
N THR A 44 -4.50 4.46 -4.71
CA THR A 44 -4.54 5.29 -5.92
C THR A 44 -4.12 6.73 -5.66
N THR A 45 -4.33 7.26 -4.44
CA THR A 45 -3.74 8.52 -3.98
C THR A 45 -2.22 8.47 -4.10
N ALA A 46 -1.57 7.52 -3.42
CA ALA A 46 -0.12 7.40 -3.45
C ALA A 46 0.41 7.13 -4.87
N ARG A 47 -0.24 6.23 -5.62
CA ARG A 47 0.18 5.86 -6.99
C ARG A 47 0.14 7.02 -7.97
N ARG A 48 -0.88 7.88 -7.88
CA ARG A 48 -1.11 8.96 -8.85
C ARG A 48 -0.35 10.23 -8.48
N GLN A 49 -0.27 10.57 -7.20
CA GLN A 49 0.43 11.78 -6.76
C GLN A 49 1.95 11.60 -6.72
N TYR A 50 2.43 10.39 -6.41
CA TYR A 50 3.86 10.11 -6.26
C TYR A 50 4.33 8.94 -7.14
N PRO A 51 4.15 9.00 -8.47
CA PRO A 51 4.40 7.87 -9.38
C PRO A 51 5.88 7.46 -9.45
N ASN A 52 6.81 8.32 -9.02
CA ASN A 52 8.26 8.08 -9.05
C ASN A 52 8.78 7.45 -7.74
N GLN A 53 7.94 7.30 -6.72
CA GLN A 53 8.30 6.70 -5.44
C GLN A 53 7.78 5.26 -5.38
N PHE A 54 8.57 4.34 -4.84
CA PHE A 54 8.15 2.94 -4.74
C PHE A 54 6.92 2.82 -3.84
N LEU A 55 5.82 2.26 -4.38
CA LEU A 55 4.57 2.07 -3.65
C LEU A 55 4.52 0.68 -3.00
N HIS A 56 4.76 0.65 -1.70
CA HIS A 56 4.69 -0.54 -0.84
C HIS A 56 3.26 -0.73 -0.33
N TYR A 57 2.53 -1.67 -0.92
CA TYR A 57 1.20 -2.08 -0.46
C TYR A 57 1.36 -2.99 0.77
N HIS A 58 0.98 -2.49 1.94
CA HIS A 58 0.78 -3.29 3.13
C HIS A 58 -0.67 -3.78 3.21
N ARG A 59 -0.85 -5.04 3.61
CA ARG A 59 -2.17 -5.71 3.53
C ARG A 59 -2.80 -5.99 4.90
N ALA A 60 -2.47 -5.20 5.94
CA ALA A 60 -3.06 -5.37 7.27
C ALA A 60 -4.58 -5.59 7.21
N GLY A 61 -5.11 -6.54 7.99
CA GLY A 61 -6.53 -6.89 8.00
C GLY A 61 -6.98 -7.93 6.97
N HIS A 62 -6.17 -8.23 5.94
CA HIS A 62 -6.59 -9.12 4.85
C HIS A 62 -7.06 -10.52 5.30
N GLY A 63 -6.50 -11.04 6.40
CA GLY A 63 -6.84 -12.35 6.94
C GLY A 63 -8.31 -12.55 7.28
N MET A 64 -9.06 -11.46 7.51
CA MET A 64 -10.51 -11.50 7.74
C MET A 64 -11.27 -12.23 6.61
N ILE A 65 -10.79 -12.09 5.36
CA ILE A 65 -11.46 -12.70 4.19
C ILE A 65 -10.54 -13.58 3.34
N THR A 66 -9.22 -13.46 3.47
CA THR A 66 -8.30 -14.28 2.67
C THR A 66 -7.85 -15.56 3.39
N SER A 67 -8.18 -15.72 4.68
CA SER A 67 -7.84 -16.93 5.44
C SER A 67 -8.53 -18.16 4.82
N PRO A 68 -7.89 -19.34 4.78
CA PRO A 68 -8.56 -20.58 4.40
C PRO A 68 -9.74 -20.96 5.32
N SER A 69 -9.81 -20.38 6.53
CA SER A 69 -10.95 -20.57 7.44
C SER A 69 -12.16 -19.67 7.10
N ALA A 70 -12.00 -18.72 6.17
CA ALA A 70 -13.07 -17.83 5.75
C ALA A 70 -13.73 -18.38 4.49
N GLU A 71 -15.02 -18.72 4.58
CA GLU A 71 -15.82 -19.26 3.46
C GLU A 71 -16.41 -18.15 2.56
N ARG A 72 -15.92 -16.91 2.68
CA ARG A 72 -16.44 -15.73 1.95
C ARG A 72 -15.33 -14.75 1.62
N GLY A 73 -15.55 -13.93 0.60
CA GLY A 73 -14.61 -12.92 0.13
C GLY A 73 -13.79 -13.41 -1.05
N TYR A 74 -12.46 -13.28 -0.98
CA TYR A 74 -11.54 -13.68 -2.04
C TYR A 74 -10.19 -14.12 -1.47
N THR A 75 -9.46 -14.93 -2.23
CA THR A 75 -8.17 -15.47 -1.80
C THR A 75 -7.07 -14.40 -1.79
N ALA A 76 -5.97 -14.66 -1.07
CA ALA A 76 -4.80 -13.77 -1.08
C ALA A 76 -4.18 -13.64 -2.49
N PHE A 77 -4.35 -14.66 -3.34
CA PHE A 77 -3.94 -14.63 -4.74
C PHE A 77 -4.72 -13.57 -5.54
N VAL A 78 -6.04 -13.49 -5.33
CA VAL A 78 -6.88 -12.46 -5.97
C VAL A 78 -6.46 -11.06 -5.51
N LEU A 79 -6.22 -10.87 -4.20
CA LEU A 79 -5.73 -9.59 -3.66
C LEU A 79 -4.41 -9.16 -4.32
N ALA A 80 -3.43 -10.07 -4.43
CA ALA A 80 -2.14 -9.77 -5.07
C ALA A 80 -2.29 -9.44 -6.57
N LYS A 81 -3.23 -10.08 -7.27
CA LYS A 81 -3.51 -9.74 -8.68
C LYS A 81 -4.18 -8.37 -8.81
N MET A 82 -5.11 -8.04 -7.93
CA MET A 82 -5.76 -6.72 -7.91
C MET A 82 -4.80 -5.61 -7.51
N SER A 83 -3.87 -5.84 -6.58
CA SER A 83 -2.88 -4.81 -6.19
C SER A 83 -1.95 -4.43 -7.35
N ARG A 84 -1.58 -5.40 -8.19
CA ARG A 84 -0.85 -5.15 -9.43
C ARG A 84 -1.62 -4.21 -10.37
N LEU A 85 -2.93 -4.43 -10.54
CA LEU A 85 -3.78 -3.56 -11.36
C LEU A 85 -3.95 -2.15 -10.76
N GLN A 86 -3.99 -2.04 -9.43
CA GLN A 86 -4.04 -0.76 -8.73
C GLN A 86 -2.72 0.03 -8.83
N GLY A 87 -1.62 -0.62 -9.21
CA GLY A 87 -0.32 0.00 -9.41
C GLY A 87 0.64 -0.07 -8.23
N ALA A 88 0.44 -1.01 -7.29
CA ALA A 88 1.44 -1.27 -6.26
C ALA A 88 2.77 -1.71 -6.87
N SER A 89 3.89 -1.14 -6.40
CA SER A 89 5.24 -1.54 -6.81
C SER A 89 5.66 -2.85 -6.13
N GLY A 90 5.21 -3.07 -4.89
CA GLY A 90 5.36 -4.33 -4.16
C GLY A 90 4.21 -4.54 -3.19
N ILE A 91 3.86 -5.80 -2.93
CA ILE A 91 2.84 -6.19 -1.94
C ILE A 91 3.36 -7.36 -1.09
N HIS A 92 3.00 -7.39 0.19
CA HIS A 92 3.23 -8.57 1.01
C HIS A 92 2.48 -9.78 0.45
N VAL A 93 3.20 -10.88 0.19
CA VAL A 93 2.61 -12.15 -0.27
C VAL A 93 2.48 -13.20 0.85
N GLY A 94 3.14 -12.97 1.98
CA GLY A 94 3.20 -13.90 3.12
C GLY A 94 4.45 -14.78 3.06
N THR A 95 4.67 -15.56 4.10
CA THR A 95 5.85 -16.43 4.21
C THR A 95 5.64 -17.82 3.62
N MET A 96 4.49 -18.09 3.01
CA MET A 96 4.16 -19.38 2.39
C MET A 96 4.21 -20.58 3.35
N GLY A 97 4.04 -20.35 4.66
CA GLY A 97 4.04 -21.39 5.69
C GLY A 97 5.37 -21.59 6.41
N TYR A 98 6.38 -20.78 6.09
CA TYR A 98 7.67 -20.72 6.78
C TYR A 98 7.71 -19.63 7.86
#